data_AF-A0A976E8T5-F1
#
_entry.id   AF-A0A976E8T5-F1
#
_cell.length_a   1.000
_cell.length_b   1.000
_cell.length_c   1.000
_cell.angle_alpha   90.00
_cell.angle_beta   90.00
_cell.angle_gamma   90.00
#
_symmetry.space_group_name_H-M   'P 1'
#
loop_
_entity.id
_entity.type
_entity.pdbx_description
1 polymer ?
#
loop_
_entity_poly.entity_id
_entity_poly.type
_entity_poly.pdbx_seq_one_letter_code
_entity_poly.pdbx_strand_id
1 'polypeptide(L)'
;MGGDWKDMFLGVEINDFDLVRYHISKGIDVNYQHPEFLTSALIESINRNHLEMMVFLLENGAIPDLNEVWSNKSPMAIAKELKNRQAVEILNKYLITNEIIEEEKEFSIIKDTFLRFKKIVMKF
;
A
#
# COMPACT_ATOMS: atom_id res chain seq x y z
N MET A 1 2.95 -5.47 -20.49
CA MET A 1 3.75 -4.74 -19.47
C MET A 1 3.31 -3.29 -19.30
N GLY A 2 3.26 -2.44 -20.33
CA GLY A 2 2.67 -1.09 -20.20
C GLY A 2 1.14 -1.04 -20.38
N GLY A 3 0.61 -1.72 -21.41
CA GLY A 3 -0.82 -1.74 -21.72
C GLY A 3 -1.67 -2.34 -20.60
N ASP A 4 -1.27 -3.49 -20.07
CA ASP A 4 -2.03 -4.19 -19.01
C ASP A 4 -2.18 -3.36 -17.72
N TRP A 5 -1.18 -2.53 -17.39
CA TRP A 5 -1.30 -1.64 -16.24
C TRP A 5 -2.21 -0.45 -16.55
N LYS A 6 -2.16 0.11 -17.77
CA LYS A 6 -3.07 1.20 -18.17
C LYS A 6 -4.52 0.75 -18.11
N ASP A 7 -4.79 -0.50 -18.49
CA ASP A 7 -6.13 -1.09 -18.40
C ASP A 7 -6.57 -1.27 -16.94
N MET A 8 -5.68 -1.77 -16.06
CA MET A 8 -5.95 -1.81 -14.62
C MET A 8 -6.21 -0.40 -14.04
N PHE A 9 -5.38 0.57 -14.41
CA PHE A 9 -5.48 1.95 -13.95
C PHE A 9 -6.80 2.58 -14.39
N LEU A 10 -7.22 2.35 -15.64
CA LEU A 10 -8.54 2.74 -16.12
C LEU A 10 -9.66 2.14 -15.24
N GLY A 11 -9.53 0.87 -14.83
CA GLY A 11 -10.44 0.25 -13.88
C GLY A 11 -10.56 1.02 -12.56
N VAL A 12 -9.45 1.50 -12.01
CA VAL A 12 -9.46 2.38 -10.83
C VAL A 12 -10.16 3.71 -11.14
N GLU A 13 -9.87 4.30 -12.29
CA GLU A 13 -10.44 5.58 -12.74
C GLU A 13 -11.96 5.55 -12.89
N ILE A 14 -12.53 4.40 -13.28
CA ILE A 14 -13.97 4.20 -13.49
C ILE A 14 -14.65 3.36 -12.38
N ASN A 15 -13.91 3.04 -11.32
CA ASN A 15 -14.37 2.22 -10.18
C ASN A 15 -14.83 0.78 -10.55
N ASP A 16 -14.19 0.17 -11.55
CA ASP A 16 -14.44 -1.20 -11.99
C ASP A 16 -13.56 -2.20 -11.22
N PHE A 17 -14.12 -2.80 -10.17
CA PHE A 17 -13.43 -3.79 -9.34
C PHE A 17 -13.08 -5.07 -10.09
N ASP A 18 -13.88 -5.49 -11.06
CA ASP A 18 -13.65 -6.74 -11.77
C ASP A 18 -12.44 -6.61 -12.69
N LEU A 19 -12.30 -5.47 -13.36
CA LEU A 19 -11.13 -5.16 -14.17
C LEU A 19 -9.86 -5.06 -13.31
N VAL A 20 -9.91 -4.32 -12.20
CA VAL A 20 -8.75 -4.19 -11.30
C VAL A 20 -8.37 -5.55 -10.71
N ARG A 21 -9.34 -6.34 -10.23
CA ARG A 21 -9.12 -7.69 -9.70
C ARG A 21 -8.54 -8.63 -10.75
N TYR A 22 -9.04 -8.58 -11.97
CA TYR A 22 -8.51 -9.37 -13.08
C TYR A 22 -7.01 -9.11 -13.28
N HIS A 23 -6.60 -7.84 -13.39
CA HIS A 23 -5.21 -7.49 -13.62
C HIS A 23 -4.30 -7.81 -12.43
N ILE A 24 -4.73 -7.56 -11.18
CA ILE A 24 -3.98 -7.98 -9.98
C ILE A 24 -3.80 -9.50 -9.98
N SER A 25 -4.83 -10.29 -10.36
CA SER A 25 -4.72 -11.76 -10.44
C SER A 25 -3.73 -12.25 -11.51
N LYS A 26 -3.40 -11.40 -12.49
CA LYS A 26 -2.37 -11.66 -13.51
C LYS A 26 -0.97 -11.26 -13.07
N GLY A 27 -0.80 -10.79 -11.83
CA GLY A 27 0.49 -10.41 -11.27
C GLY A 27 0.95 -9.03 -11.68
N ILE A 28 0.02 -8.14 -12.10
CA ILE A 28 0.34 -6.72 -12.23
C ILE A 28 0.69 -6.18 -10.84
N ASP A 29 1.85 -5.52 -10.76
CA ASP A 29 2.28 -4.85 -9.55
C ASP A 29 1.37 -3.65 -9.27
N VAL A 30 0.59 -3.74 -8.19
CA VAL A 30 -0.34 -2.71 -7.73
C VAL A 30 0.36 -1.39 -7.37
N ASN A 31 1.67 -1.45 -7.09
CA ASN A 31 2.50 -0.31 -6.71
C ASN A 31 3.25 0.31 -7.90
N TYR A 32 3.17 -0.30 -9.09
CA TYR A 32 3.80 0.26 -10.27
C TYR A 32 3.21 1.63 -10.61
N GLN A 33 4.08 2.58 -10.95
CA GLN A 33 3.70 3.92 -11.41
C GLN A 33 4.15 4.08 -12.86
N HIS A 34 3.19 4.16 -13.77
CA HIS A 34 3.50 4.25 -15.18
C HIS A 34 4.18 5.59 -15.51
N PRO A 35 5.28 5.61 -16.30
CA PRO A 35 6.05 6.83 -16.59
C PRO A 35 5.27 7.99 -17.23
N GLU A 36 4.12 7.70 -17.85
CA GLU A 36 3.22 8.72 -18.42
C GLU A 36 2.20 9.28 -17.40
N PHE A 37 1.83 8.50 -16.37
CA PHE A 37 0.83 8.89 -15.38
C PHE A 37 1.45 9.42 -14.09
N LEU A 38 2.66 8.94 -13.75
CA LEU A 38 3.48 9.43 -12.64
C LEU A 38 2.78 9.38 -11.26
N THR A 39 1.81 8.49 -11.11
CA THR A 39 1.03 8.26 -9.89
C THR A 39 0.73 6.78 -9.70
N SER A 40 0.25 6.41 -8.52
CA SER A 40 -0.14 5.03 -8.19
C SER A 40 -1.65 4.83 -8.27
N ALA A 41 -2.08 3.56 -8.42
CA ALA A 41 -3.49 3.19 -8.35
C ALA A 41 -4.15 3.65 -7.03
N LEU A 42 -3.41 3.59 -5.92
CA LEU A 42 -3.90 4.04 -4.62
C LEU A 42 -4.21 5.55 -4.61
N ILE A 43 -3.29 6.38 -5.09
CA ILE A 43 -3.48 7.83 -5.13
C ILE A 43 -4.62 8.21 -6.08
N GLU A 44 -4.75 7.53 -7.21
CA GLU A 44 -5.84 7.79 -8.15
C GLU A 44 -7.22 7.49 -7.54
N SER A 45 -7.35 6.40 -6.77
CA SER A 45 -8.60 6.11 -6.04
C SER A 45 -8.97 7.21 -5.04
N ILE A 46 -7.99 7.88 -4.42
CA ILE A 46 -8.20 9.02 -3.52
C ILE A 46 -8.63 10.27 -4.29
N ASN A 47 -7.96 10.57 -5.41
CA ASN A 47 -8.31 11.70 -6.29
C ASN A 47 -9.76 11.63 -6.78
N ARG A 48 -10.26 10.42 -7.05
CA ARG A 48 -11.65 10.18 -7.49
C ARG A 48 -12.63 9.94 -6.36
N ASN A 49 -12.17 9.93 -5.11
CA ASN A 49 -12.98 9.58 -3.94
C ASN A 49 -13.65 8.19 -4.06
N HIS A 50 -12.97 7.22 -4.69
CA HIS A 50 -13.36 5.81 -4.78
C HIS A 50 -12.84 5.06 -3.55
N LEU A 51 -13.42 5.32 -2.38
CA LEU A 51 -12.90 4.85 -1.09
C LEU A 51 -12.94 3.32 -0.93
N GLU A 52 -13.94 2.64 -1.50
CA GLU A 52 -13.99 1.18 -1.50
C GLU A 52 -12.90 0.58 -2.38
N MET A 53 -12.58 1.22 -3.51
CA MET A 53 -11.47 0.82 -4.38
C MET A 53 -10.12 1.05 -3.68
N MET A 54 -9.99 2.17 -2.98
CA MET A 54 -8.84 2.47 -2.13
C MET A 54 -8.60 1.36 -1.10
N VAL A 55 -9.64 0.93 -0.38
CA VAL A 55 -9.55 -0.18 0.58
C VAL A 55 -9.17 -1.47 -0.13
N PHE A 56 -9.80 -1.78 -1.25
CA PHE A 56 -9.49 -2.99 -2.02
C PHE A 56 -8.03 -3.03 -2.48
N LEU A 57 -7.47 -1.93 -2.96
CA LEU A 57 -6.06 -1.83 -3.36
C LEU A 57 -5.13 -2.06 -2.16
N LEU A 58 -5.43 -1.47 -1.00
CA LEU A 58 -4.66 -1.66 0.24
C LEU A 58 -4.67 -3.11 0.71
N GLU A 59 -5.82 -3.77 0.68
CA GLU A 59 -5.96 -5.20 0.99
C GLU A 59 -5.18 -6.11 0.02
N ASN A 60 -4.90 -5.61 -1.20
CA ASN A 60 -4.13 -6.31 -2.22
C ASN A 60 -2.66 -5.84 -2.30
N GLY A 61 -2.14 -5.23 -1.23
CA GLY A 61 -0.71 -4.93 -1.10
C GLY A 61 -0.28 -3.57 -1.67
N ALA A 62 -1.21 -2.66 -1.91
CA ALA A 62 -0.85 -1.27 -2.17
C ALA A 62 -0.14 -0.66 -0.94
N ILE A 63 0.98 0.00 -1.17
CA ILE A 63 1.81 0.61 -0.13
C ILE A 63 1.15 1.94 0.30
N PRO A 64 0.70 2.09 1.55
CA PRO A 64 -0.13 3.22 1.98
C PRO A 64 0.60 4.57 2.03
N ASP A 65 1.93 4.56 2.02
CA ASP A 65 2.80 5.74 2.08
C ASP A 65 3.63 5.94 0.79
N LEU A 66 3.33 5.21 -0.28
CA LEU A 66 4.05 5.34 -1.55
C LEU A 66 3.75 6.69 -2.21
N ASN A 67 4.76 7.56 -2.26
CA ASN A 67 4.65 8.85 -2.91
C ASN A 67 4.46 8.73 -4.43
N GLU A 68 3.63 9.61 -5.01
CA GLU A 68 3.58 9.73 -6.46
C GLU A 68 4.86 10.36 -7.03
N VAL A 69 5.26 9.94 -8.23
CA VAL A 69 6.45 10.45 -8.91
C VAL A 69 6.28 11.91 -9.34
N TRP A 70 5.06 12.35 -9.68
CA TRP A 70 4.80 13.71 -10.20
C TRP A 70 5.19 14.82 -9.23
N SER A 71 4.63 14.81 -8.02
CA SER A 71 4.82 15.88 -7.03
C SER A 71 5.54 15.43 -5.76
N ASN A 72 5.94 14.15 -5.68
CA ASN A 72 6.49 13.53 -4.48
C ASN A 72 5.58 13.65 -3.24
N LYS A 73 4.26 13.69 -3.45
CA LYS A 73 3.26 13.71 -2.39
C LYS A 73 2.88 12.29 -2.00
N SER A 74 2.73 12.06 -0.69
CA SER A 74 2.19 10.82 -0.17
C SER A 74 0.66 10.75 -0.35
N PRO A 75 0.06 9.55 -0.31
CA PRO A 75 -1.39 9.40 -0.31
C PRO A 75 -2.07 10.23 0.80
N MET A 76 -1.43 10.34 1.97
CA MET A 76 -1.90 11.15 3.10
C MET A 76 -1.90 12.65 2.80
N ALA A 77 -0.85 13.16 2.12
CA ALA A 77 -0.77 14.56 1.73
C ALA A 77 -1.89 14.92 0.74
N ILE A 78 -2.12 14.06 -0.27
CA ILE A 78 -3.20 14.21 -1.25
C ILE A 78 -4.57 14.18 -0.56
N ALA A 79 -4.84 13.20 0.30
CA ALA A 79 -6.12 13.09 1.01
C ALA A 79 -6.43 14.34 1.85
N LYS A 80 -5.42 14.93 2.52
CA LYS A 80 -5.56 16.17 3.29
C LYS A 80 -5.83 17.38 2.42
N GLU A 81 -5.14 17.52 1.29
CA GLU A 81 -5.34 18.62 0.34
C GLU A 81 -6.77 18.62 -0.23
N LEU A 82 -7.28 17.43 -0.56
CA LEU A 82 -8.65 17.21 -0.99
C LEU A 82 -9.69 17.32 0.14
N LYS A 83 -9.24 17.50 1.39
CA LYS A 83 -10.08 17.50 2.61
C LYS A 83 -10.91 16.22 2.74
N ASN A 84 -10.40 15.10 2.23
CA ASN A 84 -11.05 13.80 2.28
C ASN A 84 -10.78 13.11 3.62
N ARG A 85 -11.64 13.40 4.61
CA ARG A 85 -11.50 12.88 5.96
C ARG A 85 -11.54 11.35 6.02
N GLN A 86 -12.39 10.71 5.21
CA GLN A 86 -12.54 9.26 5.21
C GLN A 86 -11.27 8.58 4.65
N ALA A 87 -10.69 9.10 3.58
CA ALA A 87 -9.39 8.61 3.08
C ALA A 87 -8.28 8.76 4.13
N VAL A 88 -8.25 9.88 4.87
CA VAL A 88 -7.30 10.07 5.98
C VAL A 88 -7.49 9.00 7.07
N GLU A 89 -8.73 8.72 7.46
CA GLU A 89 -9.05 7.69 8.47
C GLU A 89 -8.64 6.29 8.00
N ILE A 90 -8.89 5.95 6.73
CA ILE A 90 -8.46 4.68 6.13
C ILE A 90 -6.93 4.59 6.14
N LEU A 91 -6.20 5.58 5.63
CA LEU A 91 -4.74 5.54 5.59
C LEU A 91 -4.12 5.40 6.99
N ASN A 92 -4.61 6.14 7.98
CA ASN A 92 -4.13 6.02 9.36
C ASN A 92 -4.25 4.59 9.89
N LYS A 93 -5.36 3.90 9.60
CA LYS A 93 -5.56 2.51 10.00
C LYS A 93 -4.47 1.60 9.42
N TYR A 94 -4.13 1.75 8.14
CA TYR A 94 -3.12 0.93 7.48
C TYR A 94 -1.68 1.29 7.89
N LEU A 95 -1.37 2.57 8.11
CA LEU A 95 -0.05 3.00 8.58
C LEU A 95 0.26 2.50 9.99
N ILE A 96 -0.65 2.69 10.95
CA ILE A 96 -0.49 2.21 12.33
C ILE A 96 -0.34 0.68 12.36
N THR A 97 -1.12 -0.02 11.54
CA THR A 97 -1.04 -1.49 11.47
C THR A 97 0.33 -1.95 10.99
N ASN A 98 0.92 -1.26 10.00
CA ASN A 98 2.25 -1.58 9.51
C ASN A 98 3.34 -1.32 10.56
N GLU A 99 3.27 -0.20 11.27
CA GLU A 99 4.20 0.13 12.36
C GLU A 99 4.19 -0.94 13.46
N ILE A 100 3.00 -1.38 13.92
CA ILE A 100 2.87 -2.43 14.94
C ILE A 100 3.49 -3.76 14.47
N ILE A 101 3.25 -4.15 13.21
CA ILE A 101 3.81 -5.39 12.66
C ILE A 101 5.34 -5.33 12.58
N GLU A 102 5.91 -4.18 12.26
CA GLU A 102 7.36 -3.98 12.23
C GLU A 102 7.98 -4.09 13.63
N GLU A 103 7.38 -3.44 14.63
CA GLU A 103 7.81 -3.55 16.04
C GLU A 103 7.74 -5.00 16.56
N GLU A 104 6.66 -5.74 16.25
CA GLU A 104 6.51 -7.14 16.66
C GLU A 104 7.55 -8.07 16.03
N LYS A 105 7.89 -7.84 14.75
CA LYS A 105 8.95 -8.59 14.05
C LYS A 105 10.32 -8.33 14.68
N GLU A 106 10.64 -7.08 15.01
CA GLU A 106 11.90 -6.71 15.65
C GLU A 106 12.02 -7.37 17.03
N PHE A 107 10.97 -7.30 17.85
CA PHE A 107 10.95 -7.95 19.16
C PHE A 107 11.12 -9.49 19.06
N SER A 108 10.50 -10.12 18.06
CA SER A 108 10.64 -11.56 17.79
C SER A 108 12.10 -11.95 17.47
N ILE A 109 12.76 -11.19 16.59
CA ILE A 109 14.18 -11.41 16.23
C ILE A 109 15.10 -11.29 17.45
N ILE A 110 14.88 -10.28 18.30
CA ILE A 110 15.66 -10.07 19.53
C ILE A 110 15.45 -11.25 20.49
N LYS A 111 14.22 -11.70 20.67
CA LYS A 111 13.87 -12.84 21.54
C LYS A 111 14.53 -14.13 21.07
N ASP A 112 14.51 -14.41 19.76
CA ASP A 112 15.16 -15.58 19.17
C ASP A 112 16.68 -15.52 19.34
N THR A 113 17.28 -14.35 19.15
CA THR A 113 18.72 -14.13 19.34
C THR A 113 19.12 -14.36 20.81
N PHE A 114 18.36 -13.82 21.75
CA PHE A 114 18.57 -14.04 23.19
C PHE A 114 18.44 -15.52 23.57
N LEU A 115 17.44 -16.23 23.05
CA LEU A 115 17.25 -17.65 23.34
C LEU A 115 18.39 -18.52 22.79
N ARG A 116 18.90 -18.20 21.59
CA ARG A 116 20.11 -18.85 21.03
C ARG A 116 21.33 -18.61 21.91
N PHE A 117 21.54 -17.38 22.37
CA PHE A 117 22.65 -17.04 23.26
C PHE A 117 22.55 -17.78 24.60
N LYS A 118 21.37 -17.78 25.24
CA LYS A 118 21.12 -18.51 26.50
C LYS A 118 21.39 -20.01 26.36
N LYS A 119 21.02 -20.63 25.23
CA LYS A 119 21.32 -22.04 24.94
C LYS A 119 22.81 -22.34 24.81
N ILE A 120 23.62 -21.39 24.34
CA ILE A 120 25.08 -21.55 24.24
C ILE A 120 25.71 -21.48 25.63
N VAL A 121 25.34 -20.48 26.44
CA VAL A 121 25.92 -20.27 27.76
C VAL A 121 25.55 -21.38 28.76
N MET A 122 24.34 -21.96 28.65
CA MET A 122 23.87 -23.05 29.53
C MET A 122 24.36 -24.46 29.12
N LYS A 123 25.19 -24.59 28.08
CA LYS A 123 25.79 -25.87 27.66
C LYS A 123 27.14 -26.17 28.34
N PHE A 124 27.55 -25.36 29.31
CA PHE A 124 28.71 -25.56 30.20
C PHE A 124 28.25 -25.54 31.65
#